data_AF-A0A437M6K3-F1
#
_entry.id   AF-A0A437M6K3-F1
#
_cell.length_a   1.000
_cell.length_b   1.000
_cell.length_c   1.000
_cell.angle_alpha   90.00
_cell.angle_beta   90.00
_cell.angle_gamma   90.00
#
_symmetry.space_group_name_H-M   'P 1'
#
loop_
_entity.id
_entity.type
_entity.pdbx_description
1 polymer ?
#
loop_
_entity_poly.entity_id
_entity_poly.type
_entity_poly.pdbx_seq_one_letter_code
_entity_poly.pdbx_strand_id
1 'polypeptide(L)'
;MTVAIAAAPVSGPTRTAILDSAREPVSAAIGKPVLFKVRQLKEADGWAFLIADMEEREGVPISYAGTSRADAAEQGFISRTYAALLHKKGDSWTVIDKAIGPTDVAWEGWAKTYKAPAGIFVP
;
A
#
# COMPACT_ATOMS: atom_id res chain seq x y z
N MET A 1 11.40 16.32 25.30
CA MET A 1 11.79 16.59 23.90
C MET A 1 11.61 15.31 23.12
N THR A 2 10.59 15.22 22.28
CA THR A 2 10.39 14.05 21.41
C THR A 2 11.10 14.35 20.10
N VAL A 3 12.13 13.57 19.77
CA VAL A 3 12.78 13.65 18.45
C VAL A 3 11.77 13.16 17.43
N ALA A 4 11.41 14.02 16.47
CA ALA A 4 10.65 13.57 15.30
C ALA A 4 11.57 12.67 14.48
N ILE A 5 11.27 11.38 14.42
CA ILE A 5 11.98 10.46 13.53
C ILE A 5 11.51 10.76 12.11
N ALA A 6 12.43 11.23 11.28
CA ALA A 6 12.16 11.50 9.88
C ALA A 6 11.85 10.19 9.16
N ALA A 7 10.77 10.19 8.37
CA ALA A 7 10.43 9.06 7.54
C ALA A 7 11.53 8.84 6.48
N ALA A 8 12.04 7.61 6.38
CA ALA A 8 13.13 7.27 5.48
C ALA A 8 12.62 6.46 4.27
N PRO A 9 13.23 6.62 3.07
CA PRO A 9 13.00 5.69 1.97
C PRO A 9 13.49 4.30 2.37
N VAL A 10 12.66 3.28 2.16
CA VAL A 10 12.99 1.90 2.53
C VAL A 10 13.72 1.19 1.39
N SER A 11 14.80 0.48 1.71
CA SER A 11 15.60 -0.29 0.75
C SER A 11 15.94 -1.69 1.28
N GLY A 12 16.49 -2.53 0.40
CA GLY A 12 17.02 -3.85 0.78
C GLY A 12 15.95 -4.82 1.34
N PRO A 13 16.35 -5.71 2.27
CA PRO A 13 15.46 -6.76 2.80
C PRO A 13 14.17 -6.25 3.44
N THR A 14 14.23 -5.11 4.14
CA THR A 14 13.04 -4.52 4.77
C THR A 14 11.99 -4.11 3.73
N ARG A 15 12.44 -3.51 2.62
CA ARG A 15 11.56 -3.18 1.49
C ARG A 15 10.87 -4.44 0.96
N THR A 16 11.62 -5.52 0.74
CA THR A 16 11.07 -6.79 0.25
C THR A 16 10.01 -7.33 1.22
N ALA A 17 10.31 -7.40 2.52
CA ALA A 17 9.39 -7.91 3.52
C ALA A 17 8.08 -7.10 3.61
N ILE A 18 8.15 -5.77 3.52
CA ILE A 18 6.95 -4.91 3.50
C ILE A 18 6.12 -5.19 2.25
N LEU A 19 6.75 -5.24 1.07
CA LEU A 19 6.04 -5.45 -0.18
C LEU A 19 5.41 -6.83 -0.28
N ASP A 20 6.07 -7.86 0.24
CA ASP A 20 5.52 -9.22 0.26
C ASP A 20 4.29 -9.28 1.18
N SER A 21 4.39 -8.69 2.37
CA SER A 21 3.25 -8.61 3.32
C SER A 21 2.09 -7.78 2.76
N ALA A 22 2.38 -6.73 1.99
CA ALA A 22 1.38 -5.90 1.35
C ALA A 22 0.70 -6.57 0.14
N ARG A 23 1.40 -7.50 -0.53
CA ARG A 23 0.91 -8.14 -1.76
C ARG A 23 -0.18 -9.16 -1.52
N GLU A 24 -0.01 -10.01 -0.52
CA GLU A 24 -0.97 -11.07 -0.19
C GLU A 24 -2.44 -10.57 -0.09
N PRO A 25 -2.76 -9.53 0.71
CA PRO A 25 -4.13 -9.08 0.88
C PRO A 25 -4.75 -8.40 -0.35
N VAL A 26 -3.95 -7.86 -1.28
CA VAL A 26 -4.47 -7.27 -2.53
C VAL A 26 -4.62 -8.33 -3.62
N SER A 27 -3.67 -9.26 -3.74
CA SER A 27 -3.78 -10.39 -4.66
C SER A 27 -4.98 -11.28 -4.32
N ALA A 28 -5.22 -11.56 -3.04
CA ALA A 28 -6.41 -12.29 -2.61
C ALA A 28 -7.71 -11.54 -2.93
N ALA A 29 -7.74 -10.21 -2.77
CA ALA A 29 -8.92 -9.40 -3.04
C ALA A 29 -9.23 -9.27 -4.54
N ILE A 30 -8.21 -9.26 -5.39
CA ILE A 30 -8.35 -9.19 -6.86
C ILE A 30 -8.56 -10.59 -7.45
N GLY A 31 -8.08 -11.64 -6.79
CA GLY A 31 -8.11 -13.02 -7.28
C GLY A 31 -7.02 -13.34 -8.31
N LYS A 32 -5.98 -12.50 -8.40
CA LYS A 32 -4.85 -12.65 -9.34
C LYS A 32 -3.54 -12.20 -8.69
N PRO A 33 -2.37 -12.68 -9.16
CA PRO A 33 -1.08 -12.13 -8.78
C PRO A 33 -1.00 -10.63 -9.10
N VAL A 34 -0.38 -9.86 -8.21
CA VAL A 34 -0.21 -8.41 -8.36
C VAL A 34 1.26 -8.05 -8.19
N LEU A 35 1.82 -7.33 -9.15
CA LEU A 35 3.09 -6.63 -9.04
C LEU A 35 2.87 -5.18 -8.63
N PHE A 36 3.88 -4.61 -7.99
CA PHE A 36 3.85 -3.23 -7.53
C PHE A 36 4.87 -2.38 -8.27
N LYS A 37 4.37 -1.38 -8.97
CA LYS A 37 5.16 -0.20 -9.34
C LYS A 37 5.10 0.78 -8.18
N VAL A 38 6.08 0.68 -7.28
CA VAL A 38 6.11 1.47 -6.04
C VAL A 38 6.28 2.96 -6.38
N ARG A 39 5.30 3.78 -5.95
CA ARG A 39 5.36 5.24 -6.06
C ARG A 39 5.97 5.85 -4.81
N GLN A 40 5.60 5.34 -3.64
CA GLN A 40 6.11 5.78 -2.35
C GLN A 40 6.19 4.59 -1.40
N LEU A 41 7.32 4.47 -0.69
CA LEU A 41 7.45 3.58 0.43
C LEU A 41 8.31 4.25 1.49
N LYS A 42 7.68 4.61 2.61
CA LYS A 42 8.31 5.28 3.75
C LYS A 42 8.09 4.49 5.02
N GLU A 43 9.10 4.47 5.89
CA GLU A 43 9.04 3.83 7.20
C GLU A 43 9.44 4.82 8.31
N ALA A 44 8.76 4.75 9.45
CA ALA A 44 9.14 5.39 10.71
C ALA A 44 8.49 4.65 11.88
N ASP A 45 9.20 4.50 13.00
CA ASP A 45 8.67 3.97 14.27
C ASP A 45 7.95 2.62 14.15
N GLY A 46 8.45 1.72 13.31
CA GLY A 46 7.83 0.42 13.06
C GLY A 46 6.54 0.50 12.23
N TRP A 47 6.20 1.66 11.68
CA TRP A 47 5.14 1.84 10.69
C TRP A 47 5.74 2.00 9.30
N ALA A 48 5.08 1.43 8.31
CA ALA A 48 5.39 1.65 6.91
C ALA A 48 4.14 2.04 6.14
N PHE A 49 4.28 2.99 5.23
CA PHE A 49 3.23 3.39 4.31
C PHE A 49 3.67 3.18 2.87
N LEU A 50 2.87 2.42 2.14
CA LEU A 50 3.07 2.07 0.75
C LEU A 50 1.99 2.75 -0.10
N ILE A 51 2.42 3.41 -1.17
CA ILE A 51 1.58 3.70 -2.34
C ILE A 51 2.25 3.09 -3.57
N ALA A 52 1.51 2.29 -4.31
CA ALA A 52 1.98 1.67 -5.54
C ALA A 52 0.89 1.63 -6.62
N ASP A 53 1.28 1.61 -7.88
CA ASP A 53 0.37 1.21 -8.95
C ASP A 53 0.43 -0.32 -9.10
N MET A 54 -0.74 -0.93 -9.30
CA MET A 54 -0.91 -2.36 -9.46
C MET A 54 -0.71 -2.77 -10.91
N GLU A 55 0.12 -3.79 -11.11
CA GLU A 55 0.47 -4.34 -12.41
C GLU A 55 0.24 -5.86 -12.43
N GLU A 56 -0.11 -6.45 -13.58
CA GLU A 56 -0.17 -7.92 -13.75
C GLU A 56 1.22 -8.50 -13.99
N ARG A 57 1.99 -7.76 -14.78
CA ARG A 57 3.38 -8.02 -15.16
C ARG A 57 4.05 -6.67 -15.34
N GLU A 58 5.38 -6.65 -15.31
CA GLU A 58 6.14 -5.41 -15.38
C GLU A 58 5.69 -4.51 -16.54
N GLY A 59 5.23 -3.31 -16.19
CA GLY A 59 4.74 -2.28 -17.12
C GLY A 59 3.33 -2.50 -17.66
N VAL A 60 2.60 -3.53 -17.22
CA VAL A 60 1.21 -3.79 -17.62
C VAL A 60 0.27 -3.55 -16.45
N PRO A 61 -0.57 -2.51 -16.50
CA PRO A 61 -1.53 -2.23 -15.44
C PRO A 61 -2.48 -3.39 -15.19
N ILE A 62 -2.89 -3.58 -13.93
CA ILE A 62 -3.84 -4.62 -13.53
C ILE A 62 -5.16 -4.52 -14.32
N SER A 63 -5.67 -5.66 -14.78
CA SER A 63 -7.01 -5.78 -15.35
C SER A 63 -7.97 -6.39 -14.34
N TYR A 64 -9.03 -5.63 -14.03
CA TYR A 64 -10.13 -6.10 -13.20
C TYR A 64 -11.12 -7.00 -13.96
N ALA A 65 -10.92 -7.22 -15.27
CA ALA A 65 -11.77 -8.11 -16.05
C ALA A 65 -11.79 -9.53 -15.43
N GLY A 66 -13.00 -10.07 -15.26
CA GLY A 66 -13.22 -11.37 -14.62
C GLY A 66 -13.04 -11.38 -13.09
N THR A 67 -12.97 -10.20 -12.45
CA THR A 67 -12.95 -10.07 -10.98
C THR A 67 -14.25 -9.42 -10.49
N SER A 68 -14.51 -9.48 -9.19
CA SER A 68 -15.65 -8.79 -8.56
C SER A 68 -15.61 -7.25 -8.68
N ARG A 69 -14.52 -6.68 -9.22
CA ARG A 69 -14.32 -5.25 -9.42
C ARG A 69 -14.48 -4.81 -10.88
N ALA A 70 -14.85 -5.72 -11.78
CA ALA A 70 -14.96 -5.43 -13.21
C ALA A 70 -15.93 -4.27 -13.49
N ASP A 71 -17.16 -4.34 -13.00
CA ASP A 71 -18.19 -3.31 -13.25
C ASP A 71 -17.78 -1.93 -12.74
N ALA A 72 -17.18 -1.87 -11.55
CA ALA A 72 -16.67 -0.62 -10.99
C ALA A 72 -15.51 -0.05 -11.83
N ALA A 73 -14.67 -0.91 -12.40
CA ALA A 73 -13.56 -0.50 -13.27
C ALA A 73 -14.05 0.05 -14.61
N GLU A 74 -15.05 -0.58 -15.21
CA GLU A 74 -15.67 -0.11 -16.45
C GLU A 74 -16.34 1.27 -16.26
N GLN A 75 -16.91 1.51 -15.08
CA GLN A 75 -17.55 2.77 -14.73
C GLN A 75 -16.57 3.84 -14.20
N GLY A 76 -15.28 3.51 -14.08
CA GLY A 76 -14.26 4.45 -13.57
C GLY A 76 -14.31 4.71 -12.06
N PHE A 77 -15.04 3.90 -11.31
CA PHE A 77 -15.18 4.02 -9.84
C PHE A 77 -14.07 3.34 -9.05
N ILE A 78 -13.08 2.77 -9.74
CA ILE A 78 -11.90 2.16 -9.11
C ILE A 78 -10.65 2.48 -9.94
N SER A 79 -9.59 2.90 -9.25
CA SER A 79 -8.29 3.15 -9.86
C SER A 79 -7.41 1.88 -9.85
N ARG A 80 -6.17 2.03 -10.32
CA ARG A 80 -5.14 0.97 -10.23
C ARG A 80 -4.12 1.25 -9.13
N THR A 81 -4.37 2.25 -8.28
CA THR A 81 -3.52 2.52 -7.12
C THR A 81 -3.84 1.56 -5.99
N TYR A 82 -2.81 1.16 -5.25
CA TYR A 82 -2.91 0.47 -3.99
C TYR A 82 -2.22 1.32 -2.91
N ALA A 83 -2.92 1.54 -1.80
CA ALA A 83 -2.35 2.14 -0.61
C ALA A 83 -2.44 1.15 0.55
N ALA A 84 -1.36 1.02 1.33
CA ALA A 84 -1.33 0.14 2.49
C ALA A 84 -0.58 0.81 3.65
N LEU A 85 -1.16 0.67 4.83
CA LEU A 85 -0.50 0.97 6.10
C LEU A 85 -0.10 -0.35 6.75
N LEU A 86 1.17 -0.48 7.09
CA LEU A 86 1.71 -1.65 7.74
C LEU A 86 2.33 -1.27 9.07
N HIS A 87 2.28 -2.21 10.01
CA HIS A 87 2.96 -2.09 11.29
C HIS A 87 3.77 -3.34 11.56
N LYS A 88 4.98 -3.15 12.09
CA LYS A 88 5.89 -4.22 12.44
C LYS A 88 5.42 -4.88 13.73
N LYS A 89 5.27 -6.21 13.71
CA LYS A 89 4.93 -7.05 14.85
C LYS A 89 6.02 -8.12 14.98
N GLY A 90 6.94 -7.90 15.92
CA GLY A 90 8.16 -8.72 16.00
C GLY A 90 9.02 -8.54 14.76
N ASP A 91 9.33 -9.64 14.07
CA ASP A 91 10.13 -9.65 12.85
C ASP A 91 9.31 -9.56 11.56
N SER A 92 7.99 -9.49 11.66
CA SER A 92 7.08 -9.50 10.50
C SER A 92 6.32 -8.19 10.34
N TRP A 93 5.99 -7.84 9.10
CA TRP A 93 5.11 -6.73 8.79
C TRP A 93 3.67 -7.23 8.67
N THR A 94 2.72 -6.46 9.20
CA THR A 94 1.29 -6.77 9.09
C THR A 94 0.58 -5.57 8.49
N VAL A 95 -0.26 -5.81 7.48
CA VAL A 95 -1.17 -4.79 6.95
C VAL A 95 -2.22 -4.47 8.01
N ILE A 96 -2.25 -3.20 8.44
CA ILE A 96 -3.21 -2.68 9.41
C ILE A 96 -4.43 -2.11 8.69
N ASP A 97 -4.22 -1.42 7.58
CA ASP A 97 -5.29 -0.93 6.71
C ASP A 97 -4.82 -0.88 5.25
N LYS A 98 -5.77 -0.94 4.32
CA LYS A 98 -5.52 -0.94 2.88
C LYS A 98 -6.66 -0.30 2.10
N ALA A 99 -6.31 0.39 1.03
CA ALA A 99 -7.23 0.85 0.01
C ALA A 99 -6.84 0.26 -1.34
N ILE A 100 -7.77 -0.45 -1.98
CA ILE A 100 -7.56 -1.11 -3.29
C ILE A 100 -8.34 -0.34 -4.34
N GLY A 101 -7.60 0.30 -5.25
CA GLY A 101 -8.12 1.12 -6.32
C GLY A 101 -8.91 2.35 -5.85
N PRO A 102 -8.46 3.11 -4.83
CA PRO A 102 -9.18 4.28 -4.42
C PRO A 102 -9.18 5.33 -5.55
N THR A 103 -10.30 6.02 -5.74
CA THR A 103 -10.41 7.14 -6.69
C THR A 103 -9.92 8.47 -6.10
N ASP A 104 -9.75 8.52 -4.77
CA ASP A 104 -9.26 9.66 -4.02
C ASP A 104 -8.19 9.23 -2.99
N VAL A 105 -7.70 10.17 -2.17
CA VAL A 105 -6.72 9.97 -1.10
C VAL A 105 -7.35 9.21 0.08
N ALA A 106 -7.65 7.92 -0.11
CA ALA A 106 -8.32 7.08 0.88
C ALA A 106 -7.55 6.90 2.21
N TRP A 107 -6.26 7.26 2.22
CA TRP A 107 -5.42 7.26 3.42
C TRP A 107 -5.44 8.57 4.20
N GLU A 108 -6.25 9.54 3.75
CA GLU A 108 -6.49 10.76 4.52
C GLU A 108 -7.02 10.39 5.92
N GLY A 109 -6.39 10.94 6.95
CA GLY A 109 -6.74 10.67 8.35
C GLY A 109 -6.14 9.39 8.95
N TRP A 110 -5.49 8.50 8.17
CA TRP A 110 -4.90 7.26 8.71
C TRP A 110 -3.88 7.51 9.82
N ALA A 111 -3.07 8.57 9.73
CA ALA A 111 -2.15 8.96 10.79
C ALA A 111 -2.86 9.14 12.14
N LYS A 112 -4.02 9.82 12.15
CA LYS A 112 -4.81 10.06 13.35
C LYS A 112 -5.52 8.80 13.83
N THR A 113 -6.16 8.07 12.91
CA THR A 113 -6.93 6.85 13.21
C THR A 113 -6.05 5.76 13.81
N TYR A 114 -4.88 5.51 13.20
CA TYR A 114 -3.99 4.42 13.59
C TYR A 114 -2.85 4.86 14.51
N LYS A 115 -2.76 6.16 14.83
CA LYS A 115 -1.66 6.75 15.59
C LYS A 115 -0.29 6.48 14.93
N ALA A 116 -0.28 6.40 13.59
CA ALA A 116 0.94 6.22 12.81
C ALA A 116 1.66 7.58 12.62
N PRO A 117 3.00 7.60 12.50
CA PRO A 117 3.77 8.83 12.31
C PRO A 117 3.33 9.57 11.04
N ALA A 118 2.87 10.81 11.15
CA ALA A 118 2.34 11.56 10.00
C ALA A 118 3.36 11.71 8.85
N GLY A 119 4.66 11.71 9.16
CA GLY A 119 5.75 11.85 8.19
C GLY A 119 5.84 10.73 7.15
N ILE A 120 5.23 9.56 7.37
CA ILE A 120 5.26 8.47 6.38
C ILE A 120 4.25 8.69 5.24
N PHE A 121 3.23 9.55 5.44
CA PHE A 121 2.14 9.79 4.47
C PHE A 121 2.40 10.94 3.50
N VAL A 122 3.31 11.84 3.85
CA VAL A 122 3.66 12.98 2.98
C VAL A 122 4.56 12.51 1.83
N PRO A 123 4.47 13.13 0.63
CA PRO A 123 5.39 12.88 -0.49
C PRO A 123 6.86 13.06 -0.12
#